data_AF-A0A0H4QY13-F1
#
_entry.id   AF-A0A0H4QY13-F1
#
_cell.length_a   1.000
_cell.length_b   1.000
_cell.length_c   1.000
_cell.angle_alpha   90.00
_cell.angle_beta   90.00
_cell.angle_gamma   90.00
#
_symmetry.space_group_name_H-M   'P 1'
#
loop_
_entity.id
_entity.type
_entity.pdbx_description
1 polymer ?
#
loop_
_entity_poly.entity_id
_entity_poly.type
_entity_poly.pdbx_seq_one_letter_code
_entity_poly.pdbx_strand_id
1 'polypeptide(L)'
;MKYVRENRFWTITGLETFILGMLFGLENNFIDQPPHMPVFVKLVDDPPFAIVLMIVGFYVTLISLSKHFTEANKAVVTFTLLFIWTFYFIIFLLHDIVGSFTIPRYTTIITGFIVLRVMVESVWGVSH
;
A
#
# COMPACT_ATOMS: atom_id res chain seq x y z
N MET A 1 13.22 16.00 -16.04
CA MET A 1 13.73 15.20 -14.89
C MET A 1 13.89 15.99 -13.58
N LYS A 2 13.66 17.32 -13.51
CA LYS A 2 13.83 18.11 -12.28
C LYS A 2 12.84 17.71 -11.17
N TYR A 3 11.57 17.51 -11.51
CA TYR A 3 10.49 17.14 -10.56
C TYR A 3 10.56 15.70 -10.04
N VAL A 4 11.09 14.77 -10.85
CA VAL A 4 11.36 13.39 -10.39
C VAL A 4 12.31 13.43 -9.20
N ARG A 5 13.28 14.36 -9.17
CA ARG A 5 14.31 14.46 -8.13
C ARG A 5 13.81 15.08 -6.82
N GLU A 6 12.78 15.91 -6.90
CA GLU A 6 12.16 16.60 -5.78
C GLU A 6 11.13 15.70 -5.08
N ASN A 7 10.33 14.94 -5.85
CA ASN A 7 9.29 14.05 -5.35
C ASN A 7 9.64 12.55 -5.51
N ARG A 8 10.92 12.18 -5.36
CA ARG A 8 11.38 10.79 -5.59
C ARG A 8 10.63 9.78 -4.75
N PHE A 9 10.46 10.09 -3.47
CA PHE A 9 9.82 9.20 -2.53
C PHE A 9 8.39 8.82 -2.96
N TRP A 10 7.56 9.82 -3.27
CA TRP A 10 6.16 9.62 -3.67
C TRP A 10 6.05 8.91 -5.01
N THR A 11 6.93 9.25 -5.95
CA THR A 11 6.97 8.58 -7.27
C THR A 11 7.33 7.10 -7.13
N ILE A 12 8.33 6.77 -6.31
CA ILE A 12 8.75 5.38 -6.07
C ILE A 12 7.65 4.63 -5.31
N THR A 13 7.07 5.23 -4.27
CA THR A 13 6.01 4.60 -3.46
C THR A 13 4.75 4.33 -4.29
N GLY A 14 4.37 5.25 -5.17
CA GLY A 14 3.26 5.05 -6.11
C GLY A 14 3.52 3.89 -7.06
N LEU A 15 4.74 3.81 -7.60
CA LEU A 15 5.15 2.75 -8.52
C LEU A 15 5.22 1.38 -7.84
N GLU A 16 5.75 1.30 -6.62
CA GLU A 16 5.71 0.10 -5.80
C GLU A 16 4.27 -0.35 -5.52
N THR A 17 3.38 0.60 -5.20
CA THR A 17 1.96 0.30 -4.97
C THR A 17 1.29 -0.23 -6.23
N PHE A 18 1.62 0.33 -7.40
CA PHE A 18 1.13 -0.19 -8.68
C PHE A 18 1.62 -1.61 -8.96
N ILE A 19 2.90 -1.88 -8.76
CA ILE A 19 3.49 -3.22 -8.99
C ILE A 19 2.90 -4.24 -8.01
N LEU A 20 2.79 -3.90 -6.72
CA LEU A 20 2.20 -4.79 -5.72
C LEU A 20 0.72 -5.09 -6.03
N GLY A 21 -0.02 -4.09 -6.52
CA GLY A 21 -1.40 -4.30 -6.98
C GLY A 21 -1.47 -5.25 -8.17
N MET A 22 -0.55 -5.12 -9.13
CA MET A 22 -0.46 -6.04 -10.26
C MET A 22 -0.10 -7.47 -9.83
N LEU A 23 0.82 -7.63 -8.87
CA LEU A 23 1.19 -8.93 -8.32
C LEU A 23 -0.01 -9.60 -7.62
N PHE A 24 -0.72 -8.85 -6.76
CA PHE A 24 -1.93 -9.36 -6.10
C PHE A 24 -3.03 -9.72 -7.11
N GLY A 25 -3.15 -8.96 -8.21
CA GLY A 25 -4.11 -9.28 -9.27
C GLY A 25 -3.78 -10.53 -10.08
N LEU A 26 -2.51 -10.96 -10.11
CA LEU A 26 -2.08 -12.19 -10.80
C LEU A 26 -2.18 -13.42 -9.89
N GLU A 27 -1.98 -13.27 -8.58
CA GLU A 27 -2.14 -14.33 -7.59
C GLU A 27 -3.59 -14.38 -7.09
N ASN A 28 -4.44 -15.20 -7.72
CA ASN A 28 -5.86 -15.39 -7.36
C ASN A 28 -6.13 -15.91 -5.92
N ASN A 29 -5.12 -16.06 -5.07
CA ASN A 29 -5.23 -16.55 -3.69
C ASN A 29 -4.00 -16.10 -2.87
N PHE A 30 -3.74 -14.79 -2.84
CA PHE A 30 -2.53 -14.23 -2.23
C PHE A 30 -2.55 -14.38 -0.70
N ILE A 31 -3.72 -14.23 -0.09
CA ILE A 31 -3.87 -14.34 1.37
C ILE A 31 -3.89 -15.82 1.80
N ASP A 32 -4.32 -16.75 0.94
CA ASP A 32 -4.32 -18.21 1.18
C ASP A 32 -5.01 -18.55 2.52
N GLN A 33 -6.34 -18.52 2.50
CA GLN A 33 -7.17 -18.43 3.69
C GLN A 33 -7.32 -19.77 4.44
N PRO A 34 -7.11 -19.79 5.77
CA PRO A 34 -7.57 -20.87 6.62
C PRO A 34 -9.13 -20.93 6.63
N PRO A 35 -9.74 -22.12 6.80
CA PRO A 35 -11.20 -22.29 6.75
C PRO A 35 -12.02 -21.46 7.76
N HIS A 36 -11.38 -20.90 8.78
CA HIS A 36 -12.02 -20.17 9.89
C HIS A 36 -11.91 -18.65 9.78
N MET A 37 -11.38 -18.13 8.68
CA MET A 37 -11.18 -16.70 8.49
C MET A 37 -12.50 -15.98 8.15
N PRO A 38 -12.74 -14.77 8.69
CA PRO A 38 -13.96 -14.02 8.40
C PRO A 38 -14.06 -13.59 6.91
N VAL A 39 -15.29 -13.64 6.39
CA VAL A 39 -15.62 -13.44 4.95
C VAL A 39 -15.11 -12.10 4.39
N PHE A 40 -14.98 -11.06 5.20
CA PHE A 40 -14.48 -9.77 4.74
C PHE A 40 -13.02 -9.82 4.25
N VAL A 41 -12.21 -10.77 4.74
CA VAL A 41 -10.83 -10.94 4.27
C VAL A 41 -10.81 -11.52 2.85
N LYS A 42 -11.81 -12.32 2.49
CA LYS A 42 -11.98 -12.87 1.14
C LYS A 42 -12.26 -11.80 0.12
N LEU A 43 -13.01 -10.78 0.52
CA LEU A 43 -13.32 -9.66 -0.36
C LEU A 43 -12.05 -8.89 -0.78
N VAL A 44 -11.03 -8.85 0.08
CA VAL A 44 -9.77 -8.12 -0.20
C VAL A 44 -8.82 -8.91 -1.08
N ASP A 45 -8.93 -10.23 -1.07
CA ASP A 45 -8.24 -11.12 -2.01
C ASP A 45 -8.92 -11.14 -3.40
N ASP A 46 -10.10 -10.53 -3.55
CA ASP A 46 -10.79 -10.49 -4.83
C ASP A 46 -10.11 -9.49 -5.81
N PRO A 47 -10.08 -9.81 -7.13
CA PRO A 47 -9.47 -8.97 -8.17
C PRO A 47 -9.83 -7.47 -8.16
N PRO A 48 -11.06 -7.03 -7.81
CA PRO A 48 -11.40 -5.61 -7.75
C PRO A 48 -10.52 -4.80 -6.79
N PHE A 49 -10.09 -5.37 -5.66
CA PHE A 49 -9.25 -4.65 -4.69
C PHE A 49 -7.82 -4.45 -5.20
N ALA A 50 -7.28 -5.46 -5.91
CA ALA A 50 -6.01 -5.34 -6.61
C ALA A 50 -6.07 -4.27 -7.71
N ILE A 51 -7.16 -4.23 -8.49
CA ILE A 51 -7.38 -3.20 -9.52
C ILE A 51 -7.43 -1.79 -8.91
N VAL A 52 -8.12 -1.61 -7.79
CA VAL A 52 -8.14 -0.32 -7.07
C VAL A 52 -6.73 0.06 -6.62
N LEU A 53 -5.94 -0.89 -6.10
CA LEU A 53 -4.56 -0.65 -5.70
C LEU A 53 -3.70 -0.18 -6.88
N MET A 54 -3.87 -0.81 -8.05
CA MET A 54 -3.20 -0.40 -9.29
C MET A 54 -3.61 1.02 -9.69
N ILE A 55 -4.91 1.34 -9.71
CA ILE A 55 -5.39 2.67 -10.09
C ILE A 55 -4.80 3.73 -9.15
N VAL A 56 -4.81 3.48 -7.84
CA VAL A 56 -4.26 4.40 -6.84
C VAL A 56 -2.75 4.56 -7.01
N GLY A 57 -2.00 3.46 -7.15
CA GLY A 57 -0.55 3.51 -7.36
C GLY A 57 -0.15 4.28 -8.63
N PHE A 58 -0.90 4.06 -9.72
CA PHE A 58 -0.70 4.80 -10.97
C PHE A 58 -1.02 6.29 -10.80
N TYR A 59 -2.14 6.63 -10.17
CA TYR A 59 -2.53 8.02 -9.89
C TYR A 59 -1.50 8.75 -9.03
N VAL A 60 -1.04 8.11 -7.96
CA VAL A 60 0.02 8.65 -7.08
C VAL A 60 1.29 8.90 -7.87
N THR A 61 1.69 7.97 -8.74
CA THR A 61 2.88 8.13 -9.58
C THR A 61 2.74 9.35 -10.51
N LEU A 62 1.59 9.49 -11.17
CA LEU A 62 1.33 10.61 -12.08
C LEU A 62 1.29 11.96 -11.38
N ILE A 63 0.63 12.07 -10.22
CA ILE A 63 0.53 13.34 -9.50
C ILE A 63 1.88 13.75 -8.91
N SER A 64 2.71 12.78 -8.48
CA SER A 64 4.08 13.01 -7.99
C SER A 64 5.01 13.56 -9.08
N LEU A 65 4.80 13.12 -10.33
CA LEU A 65 5.53 13.57 -11.52
C LEU A 65 5.10 14.96 -12.01
N SER A 66 3.91 15.42 -11.61
CA SER A 66 3.33 16.69 -12.03
C SER A 66 3.91 17.87 -11.27
N LYS A 67 3.97 19.03 -11.92
CA LYS A 67 4.33 20.32 -11.31
C LYS A 67 3.32 20.78 -10.25
N HIS A 68 2.15 20.15 -10.18
CA HIS A 68 1.05 20.48 -9.26
C HIS A 68 1.08 19.66 -7.96
N PHE A 69 2.22 19.08 -7.58
CA PHE A 69 2.36 18.41 -6.29
C PHE A 69 2.48 19.44 -5.16
N THR A 70 1.35 20.05 -4.82
CA THR A 70 1.20 20.98 -3.70
C THR A 70 1.10 20.21 -2.38
N GLU A 71 1.33 20.89 -1.25
CA GLU A 71 1.21 20.30 0.08
C GLU A 71 -0.17 19.67 0.35
N ALA A 72 -1.24 20.26 -0.22
CA ALA A 72 -2.58 19.68 -0.12
C ALA A 72 -2.69 18.33 -0.85
N ASN A 73 -2.15 18.23 -2.06
CA ASN A 73 -2.14 16.97 -2.82
C ASN A 73 -1.27 15.91 -2.15
N LYS A 74 -0.14 16.32 -1.57
CA LYS A 74 0.74 15.45 -0.77
C LYS A 74 0.02 14.90 0.46
N ALA A 75 -0.74 15.73 1.18
CA ALA A 75 -1.53 15.28 2.32
C ALA A 75 -2.59 14.25 1.92
N VAL A 76 -3.30 14.48 0.81
CA VAL A 76 -4.29 13.52 0.29
C VAL A 76 -3.63 12.21 -0.12
N VAL A 77 -2.55 12.26 -0.90
CA VAL A 77 -1.79 11.07 -1.33
C VAL A 77 -1.28 10.28 -0.13
N THR A 78 -0.71 10.96 0.86
CA THR A 78 -0.21 10.36 2.10
C THR A 78 -1.33 9.66 2.85
N PHE A 79 -2.46 10.33 3.05
CA PHE A 79 -3.61 9.77 3.74
C PHE A 79 -4.17 8.55 3.01
N THR A 80 -4.34 8.63 1.69
CA THR A 80 -4.83 7.51 0.89
C THR A 80 -3.88 6.31 0.94
N LEU A 81 -2.57 6.52 0.80
CA LEU A 81 -1.58 5.45 0.90
C LEU A 81 -1.56 4.84 2.30
N LEU A 82 -1.55 5.65 3.36
CA LEU A 82 -1.59 5.15 4.74
C LEU A 82 -2.87 4.38 5.01
N PHE A 83 -4.02 4.88 4.58
CA PHE A 83 -5.30 4.21 4.77
C PHE A 83 -5.31 2.82 4.12
N ILE A 84 -4.91 2.73 2.85
CA ILE A 84 -4.86 1.47 2.11
C ILE A 84 -3.86 0.51 2.75
N TRP A 85 -2.60 0.94 2.93
CA TRP A 85 -1.56 0.05 3.42
C TRP A 85 -1.77 -0.38 4.87
N THR A 86 -2.35 0.48 5.72
CA THR A 86 -2.74 0.11 7.09
C THR A 86 -3.88 -0.90 7.08
N PHE A 87 -4.85 -0.73 6.18
CA PHE A 87 -5.93 -1.70 6.02
C PHE A 87 -5.41 -3.09 5.60
N TYR A 88 -4.52 -3.16 4.60
CA TYR A 88 -3.84 -4.40 4.21
C TYR A 88 -2.99 -4.98 5.35
N PHE A 89 -2.25 -4.14 6.08
CA PHE A 89 -1.45 -4.59 7.22
C PHE A 89 -2.31 -5.24 8.31
N ILE A 90 -3.46 -4.65 8.65
CA ILE A 90 -4.40 -5.22 9.63
C ILE A 90 -4.91 -6.58 9.15
N ILE A 91 -5.24 -6.72 7.86
CA ILE A 91 -5.74 -7.98 7.30
C ILE A 91 -4.67 -9.07 7.36
N PHE A 92 -3.43 -8.77 6.97
CA PHE A 92 -2.33 -9.71 7.06
C PHE A 92 -1.97 -10.05 8.52
N LEU A 93 -2.06 -9.08 9.42
CA LEU A 93 -1.89 -9.32 10.86
C LEU A 93 -2.97 -10.27 11.42
N LEU A 94 -4.23 -10.07 11.03
CA LEU A 94 -5.33 -10.97 11.41
C LEU A 94 -5.14 -12.37 10.81
N HIS A 95 -4.64 -12.46 9.57
CA HIS A 95 -4.28 -13.74 8.95
C HIS A 95 -3.23 -14.49 9.75
N ASP A 96 -2.15 -13.81 10.13
CA ASP A 96 -1.07 -14.45 10.89
C ASP A 96 -1.52 -14.87 12.29
N ILE A 97 -2.32 -14.06 12.99
CA ILE A 97 -2.83 -14.38 14.34
C ILE A 97 -3.75 -15.61 14.31
N VAL A 98 -4.63 -15.70 13.31
CA VAL A 98 -5.58 -16.82 13.16
C VAL A 98 -4.87 -18.05 12.57
N GLY A 99 -3.84 -17.83 11.77
CA GLY A 99 -3.10 -18.83 11.01
C GLY A 99 -2.16 -19.71 11.81
N SER A 100 -2.24 -19.82 13.14
CA SER A 100 -1.44 -20.79 13.93
C SER A 100 0.09 -20.76 13.70
N PHE A 101 0.64 -19.68 13.13
CA PHE A 101 2.07 -19.51 12.86
C PHE A 101 2.69 -18.62 13.94
N THR A 102 3.81 -19.05 14.50
CA THR A 102 4.57 -18.30 15.53
C THR A 102 5.36 -17.12 14.96
N ILE A 103 5.51 -17.02 13.64
CA ILE A 103 6.26 -15.95 12.95
C ILE A 103 5.33 -15.32 11.89
N PRO A 104 5.23 -13.98 11.84
CA PRO A 104 4.44 -13.30 10.82
C PRO A 104 4.92 -13.66 9.40
N ARG A 105 4.00 -13.86 8.46
CA ARG A 105 4.35 -14.06 7.05
C ARG A 105 5.11 -12.84 6.50
N TYR A 106 5.92 -13.09 5.46
CA TYR A 106 6.70 -12.04 4.80
C TYR A 106 5.82 -10.87 4.29
N THR A 107 4.56 -11.15 3.94
CA THR A 107 3.56 -10.18 3.49
C THR A 107 3.23 -9.16 4.59
N THR A 108 3.02 -9.62 5.83
CA THR A 108 2.77 -8.76 7.00
C THR A 108 3.98 -7.89 7.32
N ILE A 109 5.18 -8.45 7.22
CA ILE A 109 6.44 -7.72 7.47
C ILE A 109 6.64 -6.60 6.44
N ILE A 110 6.47 -6.92 5.14
CA ILE A 110 6.63 -5.95 4.06
C ILE A 110 5.58 -4.85 4.15
N THR A 111 4.30 -5.20 4.37
CA THR A 111 3.23 -4.20 4.51
C THR A 111 3.43 -3.30 5.73
N GLY A 112 3.88 -3.86 6.86
CA GLY A 112 4.24 -3.07 8.05
C GLY A 112 5.39 -2.09 7.78
N PHE A 113 6.41 -2.52 7.03
CA PHE A 113 7.51 -1.64 6.62
C PHE A 113 7.04 -0.52 5.70
N ILE A 114 6.13 -0.81 4.75
CA ILE A 114 5.55 0.21 3.86
C ILE A 114 4.79 1.26 4.69
N VAL A 115 3.94 0.84 5.64
CA VAL A 115 3.20 1.76 6.52
C VAL A 115 4.17 2.65 7.30
N LEU A 116 5.17 2.05 7.97
CA LEU A 116 6.17 2.79 8.74
C LEU A 116 6.91 3.81 7.88
N ARG A 117 7.36 3.41 6.68
CA ARG A 117 8.08 4.28 5.76
C ARG A 117 7.22 5.46 5.29
N VAL A 118 5.94 5.23 4.96
CA VAL A 118 5.03 6.31 4.57
C VAL A 118 4.71 7.23 5.75
N MET A 119 4.55 6.69 6.97
CA MET A 119 4.37 7.52 8.18
C MET A 119 5.59 8.39 8.45
N VAL A 120 6.78 7.81 8.39
CA VAL A 120 8.06 8.49 8.56
C VAL A 120 8.19 9.67 7.58
N GLU A 121 7.93 9.44 6.29
CA GLU A 121 7.97 10.50 5.30
C GLU A 121 6.87 11.53 5.52
N SER A 122 5.68 11.13 5.99
CA SER A 122 4.61 12.09 6.29
C SER A 122 4.98 13.06 7.41
N VAL A 123 5.70 12.59 8.44
CA VAL A 123 6.06 13.40 9.60
C VAL A 123 7.25 14.31 9.27
N TRP A 124 8.28 13.79 8.61
CA TRP A 124 9.47 14.59 8.29
C TRP A 124 9.34 15.39 6.99
N GLY A 125 8.55 14.92 6.04
CA GLY A 125 8.32 15.60 4.77
C GLY A 125 7.51 16.89 4.88
N VAL A 126 6.82 17.14 6.00
CA VAL A 126 6.09 18.40 6.27
C VAL A 126 7.04 19.51 6.79
N SER A 127 8.30 19.18 7.12
CA SER A 127 9.25 20.13 7.75
C SER A 127 10.17 20.91 6.81
N HIS A 128 9.95 20.86 5.49
CA HIS A 128 10.72 21.61 4.48
C HIS A 128 9.83 22.41 3.54
#